data_AF-A0A350J875-F1
#
_entry.id   AF-A0A350J875-F1
#
_cell.length_a   1.000
_cell.length_b   1.000
_cell.length_c   1.000
_cell.angle_alpha   90.00
_cell.angle_beta   90.00
_cell.angle_gamma   90.00
#
_symmetry.space_group_name_H-M   'P 1'
#
loop_
_entity.id
_entity.type
_entity.pdbx_description
1 polymer ?
#
loop_
_entity_poly.entity_id
_entity_poly.type
_entity_poly.pdbx_seq_one_letter_code
_entity_poly.pdbx_strand_id
1 'polypeptide(L)'
;GDHAVNIADLAHKMSESSTSFSNAANKEIIVVYNLIGNIIDLAERSFKKRDGESAMKIEPLVRVASELITQLRKNHFNRMSNGRCNIMADAIFSNLMVEIKRITSVCSNIGIATMVRIRPELADHEHLYYESLQKGGDEEFDKLFNKTHDLYFGQLDPDDGQIRLNLSVEGADKK
;
A
#
# COMPACT_ATOMS: atom_id res chain seq x y z
N GLY A 1 -13.60 11.18 -2.13
CA GLY A 1 -13.27 12.22 -1.15
C GLY A 1 -12.17 13.12 -1.69
N ASP A 2 -11.66 14.02 -0.85
CA ASP A 2 -10.52 14.90 -1.12
C ASP A 2 -9.27 14.15 -1.61
N HIS A 3 -8.91 13.00 -1.01
CA HIS A 3 -7.76 12.21 -1.48
C HIS A 3 -7.91 11.71 -2.92
N ALA A 4 -9.13 11.44 -3.38
CA ALA A 4 -9.37 11.07 -4.78
C ALA A 4 -9.20 12.27 -5.72
N VAL A 5 -9.55 13.48 -5.26
CA VAL A 5 -9.29 14.73 -5.99
C VAL A 5 -7.78 14.98 -6.08
N ASN A 6 -7.04 14.80 -4.98
CA ASN A 6 -5.59 14.92 -4.98
C ASN A 6 -4.92 13.93 -5.95
N ILE A 7 -5.42 12.69 -6.03
CA ILE A 7 -4.93 11.70 -7.01
C ILE A 7 -5.23 12.14 -8.45
N ALA A 8 -6.42 12.69 -8.71
CA ALA A 8 -6.76 13.23 -10.02
C ALA A 8 -5.85 14.41 -10.41
N ASP A 9 -5.53 15.30 -9.46
CA ASP A 9 -4.61 16.41 -9.67
C ASP A 9 -3.17 15.92 -9.94
N LEU A 10 -2.73 14.86 -9.26
CA LEU A 10 -1.44 14.22 -9.54
C LEU A 10 -1.39 13.64 -10.97
N ALA A 11 -2.47 12.98 -11.40
CA ALA A 11 -2.57 12.47 -12.76
C ALA A 11 -2.57 13.61 -13.81
N HIS A 12 -3.25 14.71 -13.52
CA HIS A 12 -3.23 15.90 -14.36
C HIS A 12 -1.82 16.49 -14.49
N LYS A 13 -1.12 16.71 -13.36
CA LYS A 13 0.27 17.20 -13.35
C LYS A 13 1.23 16.28 -14.12
N MET A 14 1.02 14.97 -14.03
CA MET A 14 1.81 13.99 -14.78
C MET A 14 1.58 14.14 -16.29
N SER A 15 0.33 14.37 -16.71
CA SER A 15 -0.02 14.64 -18.10
C SER A 15 0.56 15.96 -18.61
N GLU A 16 0.42 17.06 -17.86
CA GLU A 16 0.94 18.39 -18.25
C GLU A 16 2.46 18.39 -18.42
N SER A 17 3.16 17.70 -17.52
CA SER A 17 4.62 17.58 -17.57
C SER A 17 5.11 16.52 -18.56
N SER A 18 4.23 15.84 -19.30
CA SER A 18 4.56 14.72 -20.20
C SER A 18 5.45 13.65 -19.53
N THR A 19 5.27 13.48 -18.22
CA THR A 19 6.01 12.53 -17.41
C THR A 19 5.25 11.20 -17.37
N SER A 20 5.96 10.09 -17.30
CA SER A 20 5.33 8.79 -17.13
C SER A 20 6.13 7.93 -16.15
N PHE A 21 5.41 7.07 -15.44
CA PHE A 21 6.02 5.99 -14.68
C PHE A 21 6.52 4.89 -15.63
N SER A 22 7.55 4.18 -15.20
CA SER A 22 7.96 2.95 -15.88
C SER A 22 6.82 1.92 -15.90
N ASN A 23 6.84 1.01 -16.87
CA ASN A 23 5.86 -0.09 -16.94
C ASN A 23 5.82 -0.92 -15.65
N ALA A 24 6.98 -1.11 -15.01
CA ALA A 24 7.06 -1.85 -13.76
C ALA A 24 6.38 -1.11 -12.60
N ALA A 25 6.63 0.20 -12.46
CA ALA A 25 5.92 1.03 -11.49
C ALA A 25 4.40 1.07 -11.74
N ASN A 26 3.94 1.11 -12.98
CA ASN A 26 2.51 1.05 -13.30
C ASN A 26 1.88 -0.28 -12.87
N LYS A 27 2.57 -1.41 -13.09
CA LYS A 27 2.10 -2.73 -12.62
C LYS A 27 1.98 -2.77 -11.10
N GLU A 28 2.98 -2.27 -10.38
CA GLU A 28 2.93 -2.17 -8.91
C GLU A 28 1.77 -1.29 -8.41
N ILE A 29 1.51 -0.15 -9.08
CA ILE A 29 0.38 0.72 -8.75
C ILE A 29 -0.94 -0.03 -8.89
N ILE A 30 -1.09 -0.88 -9.91
CA ILE A 30 -2.30 -1.71 -10.08
C ILE A 30 -2.47 -2.68 -8.91
N VAL A 31 -1.38 -3.29 -8.43
CA VAL A 31 -1.43 -4.22 -7.28
C VAL A 31 -1.96 -3.53 -6.02
N VAL A 32 -1.41 -2.36 -5.66
CA VAL A 32 -1.88 -1.62 -4.49
C VAL A 32 -3.30 -1.05 -4.71
N TYR A 33 -3.65 -0.64 -5.94
CA TYR A 33 -4.99 -0.19 -6.29
C TYR A 33 -6.05 -1.26 -6.00
N ASN A 34 -5.80 -2.50 -6.40
CA ASN A 34 -6.70 -3.63 -6.14
C ASN A 34 -6.87 -3.89 -4.62
N LEU A 35 -5.78 -3.80 -3.85
CA LEU A 35 -5.84 -3.94 -2.40
C LEU A 35 -6.68 -2.83 -1.74
N ILE A 36 -6.50 -1.58 -2.16
CA ILE A 36 -7.31 -0.45 -1.66
C ILE A 36 -8.79 -0.66 -1.98
N GLY A 37 -9.11 -1.15 -3.18
CA GLY A 37 -10.49 -1.49 -3.56
C GLY A 37 -11.14 -2.44 -2.55
N ASN A 38 -10.44 -3.53 -2.20
CA ASN A 38 -10.92 -4.48 -1.20
C ASN A 38 -11.12 -3.85 0.20
N ILE A 39 -10.22 -2.95 0.60
CA ILE A 39 -10.31 -2.25 1.89
C ILE A 39 -11.53 -1.31 1.91
N ILE A 40 -11.77 -0.57 0.83
CA ILE A 40 -12.94 0.29 0.68
C ILE A 40 -14.23 -0.53 0.74
N ASP A 41 -14.28 -1.67 0.05
CA ASP A 41 -15.45 -2.57 0.06
C ASP A 41 -15.74 -3.15 1.44
N LEU A 42 -14.71 -3.43 2.23
CA LEU A 42 -14.88 -3.87 3.62
C LEU A 42 -15.41 -2.75 4.50
N ALA A 43 -14.84 -1.54 4.40
CA ALA A 43 -15.28 -0.37 5.15
C ALA A 43 -16.73 0.02 4.81
N GLU A 44 -17.11 -0.05 3.53
CA GLU A 44 -18.49 0.18 3.11
C GLU A 44 -19.45 -0.85 3.72
N ARG A 45 -19.10 -2.15 3.63
CA ARG A 45 -19.92 -3.24 4.18
C ARG A 45 -20.03 -3.14 5.71
N SER A 46 -18.92 -2.92 6.40
CA SER A 46 -18.89 -2.80 7.85
C SER A 46 -19.80 -1.66 8.31
N PHE A 47 -19.69 -0.49 7.68
CA PHE A 47 -20.47 0.68 8.05
C PHE A 47 -21.96 0.52 7.72
N LYS A 48 -22.30 0.16 6.48
CA LYS A 48 -23.70 0.09 6.03
C LYS A 48 -24.49 -0.98 6.77
N LYS A 49 -23.87 -2.13 7.04
CA LYS A 49 -24.56 -3.29 7.65
C LYS A 49 -24.28 -3.46 9.13
N ARG A 50 -23.46 -2.58 9.73
CA ARG A 50 -22.89 -2.78 11.08
C ARG A 50 -22.26 -4.17 11.23
N ASP A 51 -21.53 -4.56 10.20
CA ASP A 51 -20.90 -5.87 10.11
C ASP A 51 -19.52 -5.83 10.80
N GLY A 52 -19.48 -6.37 12.02
CA GLY A 52 -18.27 -6.46 12.83
C GLY A 52 -17.21 -7.39 12.23
N GLU A 53 -17.61 -8.44 11.50
CA GLU A 53 -16.63 -9.31 10.83
C GLU A 53 -15.94 -8.57 9.70
N SER A 54 -16.68 -7.80 8.90
CA SER A 54 -16.08 -6.94 7.87
C SER A 54 -15.17 -5.89 8.51
N ALA A 55 -15.57 -5.30 9.65
CA ALA A 55 -14.75 -4.32 10.35
C ALA A 55 -13.42 -4.90 10.85
N MET A 56 -13.44 -6.10 11.45
CA MET A 56 -12.24 -6.79 11.95
C MET A 56 -11.24 -7.14 10.83
N LYS A 57 -11.72 -7.36 9.60
CA LYS A 57 -10.88 -7.70 8.45
C LYS A 57 -10.13 -6.50 7.86
N ILE A 58 -10.55 -5.26 8.15
CA ILE A 58 -9.95 -4.06 7.56
C ILE A 58 -8.49 -3.91 7.99
N GLU A 59 -8.21 -4.09 9.28
CA GLU A 59 -6.89 -3.73 9.82
C GLU A 59 -5.74 -4.64 9.35
N PRO A 60 -5.91 -5.98 9.25
CA PRO A 60 -4.94 -6.83 8.56
C PRO A 60 -4.60 -6.34 7.14
N LEU A 61 -5.60 -5.97 6.35
CA LEU A 61 -5.40 -5.51 4.97
C LEU A 61 -4.72 -4.14 4.92
N VAL A 62 -5.05 -3.22 5.84
CA VAL A 62 -4.40 -1.90 5.96
C VAL A 62 -2.92 -2.03 6.33
N ARG A 63 -2.58 -3.00 7.20
CA ARG A 63 -1.19 -3.32 7.51
C ARG A 63 -0.43 -3.82 6.28
N VAL A 64 -1.01 -4.75 5.51
CA VAL A 64 -0.42 -5.20 4.23
C VAL A 64 -0.28 -4.04 3.25
N ALA A 65 -1.28 -3.15 3.14
CA ALA A 65 -1.18 -2.00 2.26
C ALA A 65 -0.04 -1.06 2.67
N SER A 66 0.16 -0.85 3.96
CA SER A 66 1.27 -0.02 4.48
C SER A 66 2.64 -0.61 4.17
N GLU A 67 2.80 -1.93 4.31
CA GLU A 67 4.04 -2.63 3.95
C GLU A 67 4.26 -2.61 2.44
N LEU A 68 3.21 -2.85 1.66
CA LEU A 68 3.25 -2.81 0.20
C LEU A 68 3.69 -1.42 -0.29
N ILE A 69 3.04 -0.35 0.19
CA ILE A 69 3.41 1.04 -0.13
C ILE A 69 4.88 1.31 0.18
N THR A 70 5.39 0.82 1.31
CA THR A 70 6.80 0.97 1.69
C THR A 70 7.72 0.26 0.69
N GLN A 71 7.37 -0.96 0.30
CA GLN A 71 8.11 -1.72 -0.71
C GLN A 71 8.07 -1.03 -2.09
N LEU A 72 6.91 -0.53 -2.52
CA LEU A 72 6.77 0.14 -3.83
C LEU A 72 7.62 1.41 -3.90
N ARG A 73 7.70 2.18 -2.81
CA ARG A 73 8.58 3.36 -2.72
C ARG A 73 10.06 2.97 -2.83
N LYS A 74 10.47 1.88 -2.16
CA LYS A 74 11.83 1.34 -2.27
C LYS A 74 12.14 0.89 -3.70
N ASN A 75 11.22 0.17 -4.34
CA ASN A 75 11.38 -0.27 -5.72
C ASN A 75 11.47 0.93 -6.69
N HIS A 76 10.62 1.94 -6.51
CA HIS A 76 10.64 3.16 -7.31
C HIS A 76 11.97 3.90 -7.17
N PHE A 77 12.46 4.09 -5.94
CA PHE A 77 13.76 4.68 -5.68
C PHE A 77 14.88 3.92 -6.43
N ASN A 78 14.92 2.59 -6.29
CA ASN A 78 15.93 1.78 -6.97
C ASN A 78 15.83 1.85 -8.50
N ARG A 79 14.62 1.94 -9.07
CA ARG A 79 14.45 2.13 -10.52
C ARG A 79 15.02 3.48 -10.96
N MET A 80 14.76 4.55 -10.22
CA MET A 80 15.29 5.87 -10.53
C MET A 80 16.81 5.93 -10.41
N SER A 81 17.39 5.38 -9.33
CA SER A 81 18.84 5.36 -9.12
C SER A 81 19.60 4.63 -10.25
N ASN A 82 18.94 3.70 -10.94
CA ASN A 82 19.49 2.94 -12.07
C ASN A 82 19.03 3.45 -13.44
N GLY A 83 18.38 4.63 -13.52
CA GLY A 83 17.88 5.20 -14.78
C GLY A 83 16.73 4.43 -15.44
N ARG A 84 16.11 3.47 -14.73
CA ARG A 84 14.97 2.66 -15.21
C ARG A 84 13.61 3.32 -14.98
N CYS A 85 13.57 4.45 -14.27
CA CYS A 85 12.38 5.28 -14.12
C CYS A 85 12.77 6.76 -14.11
N ASN A 86 11.89 7.62 -14.62
CA ASN A 86 12.12 9.05 -14.71
C ASN A 86 12.22 9.67 -13.30
N ILE A 87 13.32 10.38 -13.01
CA ILE A 87 13.54 11.07 -11.74
C ILE A 87 12.50 12.18 -11.48
N MET A 88 12.00 12.82 -12.55
CA MET A 88 10.97 13.85 -12.44
C MET A 88 9.61 13.27 -11.99
N ALA A 89 9.44 11.95 -12.06
CA ALA A 89 8.23 11.27 -11.61
C ALA A 89 8.20 10.98 -10.10
N ASP A 90 9.32 11.13 -9.37
CA ASP A 90 9.42 10.72 -7.95
C ASP A 90 8.41 11.44 -7.07
N ALA A 91 8.33 12.77 -7.23
CA ALA A 91 7.43 13.59 -6.43
C ALA A 91 5.96 13.16 -6.63
N ILE A 92 5.58 12.84 -7.88
CA ILE A 92 4.23 12.38 -8.21
C ILE A 92 3.99 10.99 -7.62
N PHE A 93 4.95 10.08 -7.75
CA PHE A 93 4.85 8.72 -7.21
C PHE A 93 4.75 8.72 -5.68
N SER A 94 5.63 9.44 -5.00
CA SER A 94 5.65 9.55 -3.55
C SER A 94 4.36 10.18 -3.01
N ASN A 95 3.84 11.22 -3.68
CA ASN A 95 2.57 11.82 -3.29
C ASN A 95 1.40 10.86 -3.51
N LEU A 96 1.36 10.12 -4.62
CA LEU A 96 0.35 9.09 -4.86
C LEU A 96 0.34 8.05 -3.73
N MET A 97 1.51 7.56 -3.33
CA MET A 97 1.65 6.61 -2.21
C MET A 97 1.14 7.17 -0.88
N VAL A 98 1.34 8.47 -0.62
CA VAL A 98 0.79 9.15 0.56
C VAL A 98 -0.73 9.21 0.51
N GLU A 99 -1.32 9.63 -0.62
CA GLU A 99 -2.77 9.73 -0.75
C GLU A 99 -3.45 8.35 -0.63
N ILE A 100 -2.85 7.32 -1.22
CA ILE A 100 -3.26 5.92 -1.05
C ILE A 100 -3.27 5.51 0.42
N LYS A 101 -2.18 5.78 1.16
CA LYS A 101 -2.09 5.46 2.58
C LYS A 101 -3.19 6.16 3.38
N ARG A 102 -3.46 7.43 3.08
CA ARG A 102 -4.53 8.21 3.75
C ARG A 102 -5.90 7.59 3.51
N ILE A 103 -6.21 7.16 2.28
CA ILE A 103 -7.46 6.44 1.98
C ILE A 103 -7.59 5.19 2.85
N THR A 104 -6.54 4.37 2.95
CA THR A 104 -6.58 3.16 3.80
C THR A 104 -6.72 3.48 5.28
N SER A 105 -6.10 4.57 5.77
CA SER A 105 -6.26 5.03 7.16
C SER A 105 -7.69 5.50 7.46
N VAL A 106 -8.35 6.19 6.53
CA VAL A 106 -9.77 6.55 6.68
C VAL A 106 -10.64 5.29 6.78
N CYS A 107 -10.37 4.27 5.97
CA CYS A 107 -11.09 3.00 6.03
C CYS A 107 -10.90 2.28 7.37
N SER A 108 -9.67 2.28 7.91
CA SER A 108 -9.38 1.78 9.26
C SER A 108 -10.21 2.48 10.33
N ASN A 109 -10.27 3.82 10.30
CA ASN A 109 -11.08 4.60 11.24
C ASN A 109 -12.58 4.24 11.15
N ILE A 110 -13.10 3.99 9.94
CA ILE A 110 -14.48 3.52 9.75
C ILE A 110 -14.69 2.15 10.40
N GLY A 111 -13.73 1.23 10.21
CA GLY A 111 -13.74 -0.09 10.86
C GLY A 111 -13.79 0.01 12.37
N ILE A 112 -12.89 0.82 12.96
CA ILE A 112 -12.83 1.04 14.42
C ILE A 112 -14.13 1.65 14.93
N ALA A 113 -14.61 2.72 14.32
CA ALA A 113 -15.87 3.36 14.72
C ALA A 113 -17.07 2.40 14.62
N THR A 114 -17.05 1.49 13.63
CA THR A 114 -18.06 0.43 13.51
C THR A 114 -17.95 -0.56 14.68
N MET A 115 -16.74 -1.01 15.02
CA MET A 115 -16.50 -1.93 16.13
C MET A 115 -16.93 -1.34 17.47
N VAL A 116 -16.55 -0.10 17.77
CA VAL A 116 -16.96 0.61 18.99
C VAL A 116 -18.46 0.75 19.07
N ARG A 117 -19.14 0.98 17.94
CA ARG A 117 -20.60 1.07 17.92
C ARG A 117 -21.29 -0.27 18.21
N ILE A 118 -20.67 -1.38 17.83
CA ILE A 118 -21.18 -2.74 18.11
C ILE A 118 -20.82 -3.17 19.53
N ARG A 119 -19.64 -2.76 20.00
CA ARG A 119 -19.02 -3.10 21.29
C ARG A 119 -18.59 -1.82 22.01
N PRO A 120 -19.52 -1.09 22.66
CA PRO A 120 -19.23 0.20 23.31
C PRO A 120 -18.14 0.13 24.37
N GLU A 121 -17.89 -1.05 24.95
CA GLU A 121 -16.78 -1.31 25.87
C GLU A 121 -15.39 -1.05 25.26
N LEU A 122 -15.28 -0.98 23.93
CA LEU A 122 -14.05 -0.63 23.23
C LEU A 122 -13.78 0.89 23.17
N ALA A 123 -14.76 1.74 23.51
CA ALA A 123 -14.66 3.20 23.37
C ALA A 123 -13.59 3.85 24.28
N ASP A 124 -13.43 3.35 25.51
CA ASP A 124 -12.42 3.87 26.45
C ASP A 124 -10.99 3.45 26.07
N HIS A 125 -10.87 2.55 25.09
CA HIS A 125 -9.67 1.81 24.76
C HIS A 125 -9.46 1.70 23.24
N GLU A 126 -10.01 2.59 22.42
CA GLU A 126 -9.94 2.48 20.94
C GLU A 126 -8.48 2.37 20.44
N HIS A 127 -7.58 3.16 21.01
CA HIS A 127 -6.14 3.07 20.73
C HIS A 127 -5.50 1.78 21.26
N LEU A 128 -5.95 1.26 22.40
CA LEU A 128 -5.45 0.00 22.97
C LEU A 128 -5.98 -1.23 22.22
N TYR A 129 -7.19 -1.17 21.67
CA TYR A 129 -7.74 -2.19 20.78
C TYR A 129 -6.94 -2.27 19.48
N TYR A 130 -6.54 -1.10 18.95
CA TYR A 130 -5.63 -1.04 17.81
C TYR A 130 -4.23 -1.58 18.15
N GLU A 131 -3.65 -1.18 19.28
CA GLU A 131 -2.36 -1.71 19.72
C GLU A 131 -2.39 -3.21 20.04
N SER A 132 -3.49 -3.73 20.59
CA SER A 132 -3.61 -5.15 20.94
C SER A 132 -3.71 -6.02 19.69
N LEU A 133 -4.42 -5.58 18.65
CA LEU A 133 -4.42 -6.24 17.33
C LEU A 133 -3.02 -6.20 16.69
N GLN A 134 -2.27 -5.11 16.87
CA GLN A 134 -0.95 -4.95 16.25
C GLN A 134 0.20 -5.65 16.99
N LYS A 135 0.08 -5.87 18.30
CA LYS A 135 1.09 -6.57 19.12
C LYS A 135 1.15 -8.09 18.86
N GLY A 136 0.28 -8.61 18.00
CA GLY A 136 0.18 -10.03 17.66
C GLY A 136 -0.52 -10.84 18.75
N GLY A 137 -0.91 -12.07 18.42
CA GLY A 137 -1.64 -12.97 19.32
C GLY A 137 -3.13 -13.15 19.00
N ASP A 138 -3.61 -12.55 17.92
CA ASP A 138 -4.90 -12.89 17.30
C ASP A 138 -4.65 -13.77 16.07
N GLU A 139 -4.98 -15.05 16.20
CA GLU A 139 -4.75 -16.05 15.15
C GLU A 139 -5.50 -15.73 13.84
N GLU A 140 -6.69 -15.13 13.93
CA GLU A 140 -7.46 -14.75 12.75
C GLU A 140 -6.85 -13.55 12.05
N PHE A 141 -6.39 -12.55 12.82
CA PHE A 141 -5.63 -11.41 12.29
C PHE A 141 -4.39 -11.90 11.56
N ASP A 142 -3.55 -12.69 12.22
CA ASP A 142 -2.25 -13.13 11.68
C ASP A 142 -2.44 -13.98 10.42
N LYS A 143 -3.42 -14.88 10.43
CA LYS A 143 -3.75 -15.70 9.26
C LYS A 143 -4.23 -14.86 8.09
N LEU A 144 -5.11 -13.87 8.32
CA LEU A 144 -5.60 -13.00 7.25
C LEU A 144 -4.51 -12.07 6.73
N PHE A 145 -3.69 -11.52 7.62
CA PHE A 145 -2.52 -10.73 7.28
C PHE A 145 -1.57 -11.51 6.38
N ASN A 146 -1.11 -12.70 6.81
CA ASN A 146 -0.18 -13.52 6.04
C ASN A 146 -0.75 -13.92 4.67
N LYS A 147 -2.01 -14.39 4.63
CA LYS A 147 -2.68 -14.74 3.37
C LYS A 147 -2.78 -13.55 2.41
N THR A 148 -3.13 -12.38 2.93
CA THR A 148 -3.26 -11.15 2.12
C THR A 148 -1.89 -10.68 1.66
N HIS A 149 -0.90 -10.73 2.55
CA HIS A 149 0.48 -10.40 2.24
C HIS A 149 0.99 -11.26 1.07
N ASP A 150 0.90 -12.59 1.18
CA ASP A 150 1.33 -13.51 0.13
C ASP A 150 0.63 -13.25 -1.20
N LEU A 151 -0.68 -12.99 -1.17
CA LEU A 151 -1.47 -12.70 -2.36
C LEU A 151 -0.99 -11.46 -3.10
N TYR A 152 -0.72 -10.36 -2.39
CA TYR A 152 -0.38 -9.09 -3.02
C TYR A 152 1.12 -8.93 -3.27
N PHE A 153 1.98 -9.38 -2.36
CA PHE A 153 3.43 -9.39 -2.58
C PHE A 153 3.84 -10.41 -3.65
N GLY A 154 3.12 -11.53 -3.77
CA GLY A 154 3.36 -12.51 -4.84
C GLY A 154 3.04 -12.01 -6.26
N GLN A 155 2.38 -10.85 -6.39
CA GLN A 155 2.14 -10.20 -7.68
C GLN A 155 3.27 -9.22 -8.07
N LEU A 156 4.21 -8.95 -7.16
CA LEU A 156 5.38 -8.12 -7.45
C LEU A 156 6.42 -8.93 -8.21
N ASP A 157 7.14 -8.26 -9.11
CA ASP A 157 8.30 -8.86 -9.78
C ASP A 157 9.48 -8.91 -8.78
N PRO A 158 9.98 -10.10 -8.40
CA PRO A 158 11.06 -10.24 -7.41
C PRO A 158 12.41 -9.67 -7.91
N ASP A 159 12.57 -9.49 -9.22
CA ASP A 159 13.78 -8.93 -9.82
C ASP A 159 13.68 -7.41 -10.06
N ASP A 160 12.47 -6.85 -9.91
CA ASP A 160 12.28 -5.41 -10.03
C ASP A 160 12.82 -4.67 -8.79
N GLY A 161 13.57 -3.59 -9.03
CA GLY A 161 14.22 -2.84 -7.96
C GLY A 161 15.52 -3.43 -7.40
N GLN A 162 16.06 -4.56 -7.90
CA GLN A 162 17.43 -4.97 -7.54
C GLN A 162 18.46 -4.05 -8.20
N ILE A 163 19.49 -3.62 -7.45
CA ILE A 163 20.66 -2.92 -8.02
C ILE A 163 21.45 -3.97 -8.80
N ARG A 164 21.42 -3.91 -10.13
CA ARG A 164 22.33 -4.71 -10.96
C ARG A 164 23.71 -4.09 -10.83
N LEU A 165 24.56 -4.69 -10.00
CA LEU A 165 26.00 -4.41 -10.02
C LEU A 165 26.53 -4.87 -11.39
N ASN A 166 26.75 -3.92 -12.30
CA ASN A 166 27.55 -4.18 -13.49
C ASN A 166 28.99 -4.43 -13.04
N LEU A 167 29.34 -5.70 -12.80
CA LEU A 167 30.73 -6.14 -12.78
C LEU A 167 31.23 -6.14 -14.23
N SER A 168 31.57 -4.95 -14.74
CA SER A 168 32.47 -4.85 -15.87
C SER A 168 33.84 -5.31 -15.42
N VAL A 169 34.12 -6.61 -15.53
CA VAL A 169 35.49 -7.11 -15.46
C VAL A 169 36.17 -6.73 -16.77
N GLU A 170 36.76 -5.54 -16.78
CA GLU A 170 37.91 -5.26 -17.66
C GLU A 170 39.04 -6.20 -17.24
N GLY A 171 39.24 -7.25 -18.02
CA GLY A 171 40.32 -8.22 -17.87
C GLY A 171 40.90 -8.54 -19.23
N ALA A 172 41.54 -7.54 -19.83
CA ALA A 172 42.40 -7.75 -20.98
C ALA A 172 43.63 -8.57 -20.55
N ASP A 173 43.57 -9.89 -20.71
CA ASP A 173 44.77 -10.72 -20.78
C ASP A 173 44.91 -11.23 -22.22
N LYS A 174 45.62 -10.43 -23.03
CA LYS A 174 46.37 -10.93 -24.17
C LYS A 174 47.80 -11.21 -23.69
N LYS A 175 48.14 -12.48 -23.56
CA LYS A 175 49.50 -12.98 -23.78
C LYS A 175 49.44 -14.09 -24.81
#